data_AF-A0A6P0SIW5-F1
#
_entry.id   AF-A0A6P0SIW5-F1
#
_cell.length_a   1.000
_cell.length_b   1.000
_cell.length_c   1.000
_cell.angle_alpha   90.00
_cell.angle_beta   90.00
_cell.angle_gamma   90.00
#
_symmetry.space_group_name_H-M   'P 1'
#
loop_
_entity.id
_entity.type
_entity.pdbx_description
1 polymer ?
#
loop_
_entity_poly.entity_id
_entity_poly.type
_entity_poly.pdbx_seq_one_letter_code
_entity_poly.pdbx_strand_id
1 'polypeptide(L)'
;NAETMRDETGNPWTAHTTNPVPFILVEGEKLKIPGHGTEVALRCDGCLADIAPTILEILQLPQPQEMTGRSMIQPAELEVRNNRTPVRVSL
;
A
#
# COMPACT_ATOMS: atom_id res chain seq x y z
N ASN A 1 20.56 4.52 6.28
CA ASN A 1 21.96 4.99 6.19
C ASN A 1 22.09 6.49 6.34
N ALA A 2 21.75 7.28 5.31
CA ALA A 2 22.06 8.72 5.28
C ALA A 2 21.34 9.55 6.36
N GLU A 3 20.29 9.00 6.96
CA GLU A 3 19.58 9.59 8.09
C GLU A 3 20.37 9.58 9.40
N THR A 4 21.42 8.75 9.50
CA THR A 4 22.33 8.71 10.67
C THR A 4 23.78 8.75 10.19
N MET A 5 24.44 9.89 10.36
CA MET A 5 25.83 10.10 9.91
C MET A 5 26.85 10.18 11.07
N ARG A 6 26.37 10.26 12.32
CA ARG A 6 27.18 10.32 13.53
C ARG A 6 26.56 9.48 14.64
N ASP A 7 27.39 8.90 15.51
CA ASP A 7 26.95 8.23 16.73
C ASP A 7 26.61 9.23 17.85
N GLU A 8 26.12 8.72 18.98
CA GLU A 8 25.76 9.52 20.18
C GLU A 8 26.94 10.33 20.74
N THR A 9 28.17 9.91 20.46
CA THR A 9 29.40 10.58 20.90
C THR A 9 30.01 11.49 19.81
N GLY A 10 29.38 11.57 18.64
CA GLY A 10 29.76 12.43 17.53
C GLY A 10 30.76 11.82 16.54
N ASN A 11 31.16 10.56 16.70
CA ASN A 11 32.06 9.90 15.73
C ASN A 11 31.33 9.60 14.42
N PRO A 12 32.04 9.49 13.29
CA PRO A 12 31.43 9.12 12.02
C PRO A 12 30.73 7.76 12.08
N TRP A 13 29.48 7.71 11.63
CA TRP A 13 28.71 6.47 11.48
C TRP A 13 28.80 5.97 10.03
N THR A 14 29.38 4.80 9.81
CA THR A 14 29.60 4.22 8.47
C THR A 14 28.73 2.99 8.18
N ALA A 15 27.94 2.56 9.16
CA ALA A 15 27.10 1.36 9.05
C ALA A 15 25.68 1.68 8.55
N HIS A 16 24.91 0.62 8.30
CA HIS A 16 23.47 0.73 8.11
C HIS A 16 22.75 1.10 9.41
N THR A 17 21.47 1.46 9.31
CA THR A 17 20.57 1.65 10.45
C THR A 17 19.50 0.56 10.44
N THR A 18 18.76 0.43 11.54
CA THR A 18 17.54 -0.40 11.63
C THR A 18 16.28 0.45 11.56
N ASN A 19 16.39 1.68 11.07
CA ASN A 19 15.24 2.59 10.97
C ASN A 19 14.26 2.07 9.90
N PRO A 20 12.95 2.30 10.08
CA PRO A 20 11.98 2.01 9.04
C PRO A 20 12.25 2.86 7.79
N VAL A 21 11.90 2.32 6.63
CA VAL A 21 12.01 3.02 5.34
C VAL A 21 10.65 3.57 4.90
N PRO A 22 10.61 4.73 4.24
CA PRO A 22 9.36 5.24 3.69
C PRO A 22 8.86 4.34 2.55
N PHE A 23 7.55 4.10 2.51
CA PHE A 23 6.86 3.43 1.42
C PHE A 23 5.77 4.36 0.90
N ILE A 24 5.85 4.72 -0.39
CA ILE A 24 4.95 5.70 -1.01
C ILE A 24 4.30 5.03 -2.23
N LEU A 25 2.98 4.97 -2.22
CA LEU A 25 2.19 4.57 -3.38
C LEU A 25 1.72 5.83 -4.10
N VAL A 26 2.01 5.93 -5.40
CA VAL A 26 1.60 7.06 -6.24
C VAL A 26 0.72 6.54 -7.38
N GLU A 27 -0.49 7.04 -7.47
CA GLU A 27 -1.40 6.78 -8.58
C GLU A 27 -1.49 7.99 -9.51
N GLY A 28 -1.54 7.75 -10.82
CA GLY A 28 -1.84 8.78 -11.80
C GLY A 28 -3.35 8.96 -12.00
N GLU A 29 -3.80 10.11 -12.48
CA GLU A 29 -5.22 10.36 -12.80
C GLU A 29 -5.81 9.31 -13.76
N LYS A 30 -5.00 8.78 -14.67
CA LYS A 30 -5.40 7.79 -15.67
C LYS A 30 -5.03 6.35 -15.30
N LEU A 31 -4.35 6.13 -14.18
CA LEU A 31 -3.83 4.84 -13.76
C LEU A 31 -4.19 4.62 -12.29
N LYS A 32 -5.45 4.21 -12.09
CA LYS A 32 -6.03 3.90 -10.79
C LYS A 32 -6.01 2.42 -10.52
N ILE A 33 -5.79 2.05 -9.26
CA ILE A 33 -5.93 0.67 -8.79
C ILE A 33 -7.43 0.36 -8.71
N PRO A 34 -7.94 -0.61 -9.49
CA PRO A 34 -9.36 -0.89 -9.52
C PRO A 34 -9.90 -1.27 -8.15
N GLY A 35 -11.02 -0.68 -7.75
CA GLY A 35 -11.67 -0.92 -6.46
C GLY A 35 -11.30 0.05 -5.34
N HIS A 36 -10.20 0.82 -5.43
CA HIS A 36 -9.72 1.67 -4.33
C HIS A 36 -9.96 3.18 -4.52
N GLY A 37 -10.56 3.60 -5.64
CA GLY A 37 -10.91 5.00 -5.87
C GLY A 37 -9.68 5.92 -5.94
N THR A 38 -9.71 7.04 -5.20
CA THR A 38 -8.60 8.00 -5.13
C THR A 38 -7.81 7.95 -3.82
N GLU A 39 -8.19 7.06 -2.89
CA GLU A 39 -7.63 6.99 -1.55
C GLU A 39 -7.34 5.53 -1.18
N VAL A 40 -6.16 5.07 -1.60
CA VAL A 40 -5.70 3.71 -1.34
C VAL A 40 -5.12 3.64 0.08
N ALA A 41 -5.82 2.95 0.98
CA ALA A 41 -5.33 2.71 2.32
C ALA A 41 -4.19 1.67 2.31
N LEU A 42 -3.12 1.96 3.06
CA LEU A 42 -1.96 1.07 3.21
C LEU A 42 -1.91 0.47 4.62
N ARG A 43 -1.40 -0.76 4.74
CA ARG A 43 -1.13 -1.41 6.03
C ARG A 43 0.00 -0.70 6.78
N CYS A 44 -0.04 -0.76 8.11
CA CYS A 44 0.97 -0.14 8.98
C CYS A 44 2.07 -1.13 9.45
N ASP A 45 1.89 -2.42 9.23
CA ASP A 45 2.76 -3.52 9.70
C ASP A 45 3.67 -4.09 8.59
N GLY A 46 3.94 -3.30 7.56
CA GLY A 46 4.64 -3.76 6.35
C GLY A 46 6.14 -4.02 6.52
N CYS A 47 6.67 -4.88 5.64
CA CYS A 47 8.10 -5.16 5.51
C CYS A 47 8.54 -5.25 4.03
N LEU A 48 9.84 -5.43 3.77
CA LEU A 48 10.36 -5.47 2.40
C LEU A 48 9.80 -6.63 1.55
N ALA A 49 9.43 -7.74 2.18
CA ALA A 49 8.85 -8.90 1.48
C ALA A 49 7.46 -8.60 0.91
N ASP A 50 6.79 -7.54 1.36
CA ASP A 50 5.44 -7.15 0.94
C ASP A 50 5.43 -6.35 -0.37
N ILE A 51 6.59 -5.85 -0.82
CA ILE A 51 6.71 -5.01 -2.02
C ILE A 51 6.31 -5.78 -3.29
N ALA A 52 6.86 -6.98 -3.50
CA ALA A 52 6.58 -7.76 -4.70
C ALA A 52 5.10 -8.22 -4.78
N PRO A 53 4.49 -8.78 -3.72
CA PRO A 53 3.05 -9.03 -3.67
C PRO A 53 2.20 -7.79 -3.98
N THR A 54 2.58 -6.61 -3.47
CA THR A 54 1.86 -5.36 -3.76
C THR A 54 1.91 -5.00 -5.25
N ILE A 55 3.07 -5.16 -5.89
CA ILE A 55 3.21 -4.92 -7.34
C ILE A 55 2.33 -5.89 -8.14
N LEU A 56 2.30 -7.17 -7.76
CA LEU A 56 1.45 -8.16 -8.43
C LEU A 56 -0.03 -7.82 -8.31
N GLU A 57 -0.49 -7.36 -7.15
CA GLU A 57 -1.86 -6.91 -6.96
C GLU A 57 -2.20 -5.71 -7.86
N ILE A 58 -1.33 -4.69 -7.92
CA ILE A 58 -1.50 -3.52 -8.81
C ILE A 58 -1.61 -3.95 -10.28
N LEU A 59 -0.81 -4.94 -10.69
CA LEU A 59 -0.80 -5.49 -12.05
C LEU A 59 -1.90 -6.54 -12.30
N GLN A 60 -2.72 -6.86 -11.30
CA GLN A 60 -3.75 -7.91 -11.36
C GLN A 60 -3.20 -9.29 -11.74
N LEU A 61 -2.00 -9.62 -11.25
CA LEU A 61 -1.34 -10.89 -11.47
C LEU A 61 -1.48 -11.80 -10.24
N PRO A 62 -1.59 -13.13 -10.42
CA PRO A 62 -1.65 -14.04 -9.30
C PRO A 62 -0.33 -14.06 -8.53
N GLN A 63 -0.42 -14.05 -7.19
CA GLN A 63 0.73 -14.25 -6.32
C GLN A 63 1.09 -15.75 -6.26
N PRO A 64 2.36 -16.13 -6.50
CA PRO A 64 2.81 -17.51 -6.34
C PRO A 64 2.88 -17.91 -4.86
N GLN A 65 2.75 -19.22 -4.57
CA GLN A 65 2.67 -19.72 -3.19
C GLN A 65 3.97 -19.55 -2.40
N GLU A 66 5.11 -19.46 -3.09
CA GLU A 66 6.43 -19.25 -2.50
C GLU A 66 6.61 -17.84 -1.94
N MET A 67 5.82 -16.86 -2.41
CA MET A 67 5.81 -15.51 -1.84
C MET A 67 4.98 -15.50 -0.56
N THR A 68 5.64 -15.43 0.58
CA THR A 68 5.00 -15.40 1.91
C THR A 68 4.62 -13.99 2.38
N GLY A 69 5.14 -12.95 1.71
CA GLY A 69 4.72 -11.57 1.92
C GLY A 69 3.26 -11.35 1.53
N ARG A 70 2.69 -10.23 1.96
CA ARG A 70 1.29 -9.85 1.70
C ARG A 70 1.27 -8.44 1.16
N SER A 71 0.38 -8.15 0.22
CA SER A 71 0.27 -6.78 -0.31
C SER A 71 0.10 -5.73 0.80
N MET A 72 0.65 -4.54 0.57
CA MET A 72 0.50 -3.38 1.42
C MET A 72 -0.86 -2.70 1.28
N ILE A 73 -1.59 -2.97 0.19
CA ILE A 73 -2.90 -2.37 -0.07
C ILE A 73 -3.95 -3.04 0.82
N GLN A 74 -4.71 -2.23 1.57
CA GLN A 74 -5.84 -2.75 2.34
C GLN A 74 -7.04 -2.98 1.42
N PRO A 75 -7.83 -4.05 1.61
CA PRO A 75 -9.04 -4.29 0.83
C PRO A 75 -9.98 -3.08 0.88
N ALA A 76 -10.61 -2.75 -0.25
CA ALA A 76 -11.58 -1.68 -0.31
C ALA A 76 -12.82 -2.01 0.53
N GLU A 77 -13.15 -1.16 1.50
CA GLU A 77 -14.39 -1.26 2.27
C GLU A 77 -15.56 -0.77 1.42
N LEU A 78 -16.46 -1.68 1.05
CA LEU A 78 -17.69 -1.36 0.33
C LEU A 78 -18.90 -1.52 1.25
N GLU A 79 -19.47 -0.40 1.70
CA GLU A 79 -20.81 -0.39 2.31
C GLU A 79 -21.88 -0.58 1.23
N VAL A 80 -22.37 -1.81 1.06
CA VAL A 80 -23.53 -2.06 0.19
C VAL A 80 -24.82 -1.70 0.95
N ARG A 81 -25.35 -0.51 0.69
CA ARG A 81 -26.68 -0.11 1.19
C ARG A 81 -27.76 -0.60 0.22
N ASN A 82 -28.52 -1.61 0.63
CA ASN A 82 -29.70 -2.08 -0.08
C ASN A 82 -30.86 -1.08 0.09
N ASN A 83 -30.88 0.02 -0.66
CA ASN A 83 -32.07 0.87 -0.76
C ASN A 83 -33.12 0.16 -1.63
N ARG A 84 -34.09 -0.49 -0.97
CA ARG A 84 -35.21 -1.23 -1.59
C ARG A 84 -36.38 -0.35 -2.06
N THR A 85 -36.19 0.96 -2.20
CA THR A 85 -37.29 1.86 -2.57
C THR A 85 -37.22 2.19 -4.06
N PRO A 86 -38.14 1.68 -4.90
CA PRO A 86 -38.19 2.05 -6.31
C PRO A 86 -38.56 3.54 -6.42
N VAL A 87 -37.64 4.35 -6.95
CA VAL A 87 -37.94 5.74 -7.31
C VAL A 87 -38.81 5.70 -8.57
N ARG A 88 -40.07 6.15 -8.46
CA ARG A 88 -40.90 6.40 -9.65
C ARG A 88 -40.31 7.60 -10.39
N VAL A 89 -39.66 7.34 -11.52
CA VAL A 89 -39.32 8.39 -12.48
C VAL A 89 -40.61 8.75 -13.21
N SER A 90 -41.19 9.91 -12.89
CA SER A 90 -42.24 10.51 -13.73
C SER A 90 -41.60 11.08 -14.99
N LEU A 91 -42.07 10.61 -16.15
CA LEU A 91 -41.79 11.17 -17.48
C LEU A 91 -42.29 12.62 -17.58
#